data_AF-A0A9P8YFN6-F1
#
_entry.id   AF-A0A9P8YFN6-F1
#
_cell.length_a   1.000
_cell.length_b   1.000
_cell.length_c   1.000
_cell.angle_alpha   90.00
_cell.angle_beta   90.00
_cell.angle_gamma   90.00
#
_symmetry.space_group_name_H-M   'P 1'
#
loop_
_entity.id
_entity.type
_entity.pdbx_description
1 polymer ?
#
loop_
_entity_poly.entity_id
_entity_poly.type
_entity_poly.pdbx_seq_one_letter_code
_entity_poly.pdbx_strand_id
1 'polypeptide(L)'
;MHAVPRQAASRASSTSRAVSTFVCPSCANLTTGGPTRARLAATAATTTRSATTRHLSTTAHRRHAASTATSTSSPPPATPPTAGYARLTSRRLISIAGVDAARFLQGIVTSSTLNRTEGFYTGFLNATGRVLHDVFIYPDTLGVGVAGEAFIIEVDADQADTLLKHLKRYRLRSKFQIAPVDEDQCGVWQVWNDSPRGSGGGGGAFTENTSTTSTTTNTGSARRIILPDTRAPGLGHRILSTTPPADFTSELESLGLSPASDDLYRVRRYLHGVPEGQAEILREAALPLEANMDLMGGIDFRKGCYVGQELTIRTKHRGVVRKRILPCVLYPADTTTGGGDGVPPAPDKLEYYTAGGAAPSSSTTTTPTPTTTAESIPQGSAIVKAGARKGRGAGTWLRGVGNVGLALCRLQVMTDVELPGEAAAGGGGLAPFDPATEFVVKLEEDGGVQGAGSQVKIKAFVPPWLRQRLDEANASKH
;
A
#
# COMPACT_ATOMS: atom_id res chain seq x y z
N MET A 1 -67.61 9.28 5.83
CA MET A 1 -68.81 9.33 4.95
C MET A 1 -68.40 9.93 3.62
N HIS A 2 -68.65 9.21 2.51
CA HIS A 2 -68.81 9.61 1.09
C HIS A 2 -68.25 10.97 0.59
N ALA A 3 -67.67 11.16 -0.60
CA ALA A 3 -67.47 10.36 -1.79
C ALA A 3 -66.55 11.13 -2.78
N VAL A 4 -65.94 10.39 -3.71
CA VAL A 4 -65.35 10.78 -5.01
C VAL A 4 -66.52 11.03 -6.03
N PRO A 5 -66.42 11.52 -7.31
CA PRO A 5 -65.34 12.06 -8.19
C PRO A 5 -65.68 13.36 -8.99
N ARG A 6 -64.73 13.86 -9.81
CA ARG A 6 -64.82 14.36 -11.23
C ARG A 6 -63.62 15.27 -11.54
N GLN A 7 -63.07 15.50 -12.74
CA GLN A 7 -63.13 14.95 -14.11
C GLN A 7 -61.87 15.48 -14.86
N ALA A 8 -61.55 14.88 -16.00
CA ALA A 8 -60.38 15.15 -16.84
C ALA A 8 -60.54 16.33 -17.83
N ALA A 9 -59.40 16.92 -18.26
CA ALA A 9 -59.17 17.52 -19.60
C ALA A 9 -57.64 17.76 -19.78
N SER A 10 -56.95 16.98 -20.64
CA SER A 10 -56.57 17.30 -22.04
C SER A 10 -55.47 18.38 -22.22
N ARG A 11 -54.27 17.96 -22.66
CA ARG A 11 -53.65 18.41 -23.94
C ARG A 11 -52.32 17.68 -24.19
N ALA A 12 -52.24 17.02 -25.35
CA ALA A 12 -51.03 16.43 -25.92
C ALA A 12 -50.48 17.34 -27.02
N SER A 13 -49.16 17.40 -27.18
CA SER A 13 -48.51 17.75 -28.44
C SER A 13 -47.29 16.86 -28.66
N SER A 14 -47.35 16.05 -29.72
CA SER A 14 -46.27 15.21 -30.22
C SER A 14 -45.92 15.68 -31.63
N THR A 15 -44.65 15.93 -31.90
CA THR A 15 -44.13 16.15 -33.26
C THR A 15 -43.20 15.00 -33.64
N SER A 16 -43.63 14.29 -34.68
CA SER A 16 -42.94 13.20 -35.38
C SER A 16 -41.92 13.78 -36.35
N ARG A 17 -40.77 13.11 -36.51
CA ARG A 17 -39.81 13.36 -37.60
C ARG A 17 -39.66 12.09 -38.44
N ALA A 18 -39.93 12.25 -39.72
CA ALA A 18 -40.05 11.22 -40.73
C ALA A 18 -38.70 10.66 -41.21
N VAL A 19 -38.75 9.38 -41.58
CA VAL A 19 -37.76 8.64 -42.37
C VAL A 19 -37.98 8.95 -43.84
N SER A 20 -36.91 9.17 -44.61
CA SER A 20 -36.95 9.14 -46.07
C SER A 20 -35.71 8.45 -46.62
N THR A 21 -35.96 7.35 -47.32
CA THR A 21 -35.08 6.58 -48.19
C THR A 21 -34.94 7.29 -49.53
N PHE A 22 -33.73 7.40 -50.07
CA PHE A 22 -33.54 7.72 -51.50
C PHE A 22 -32.45 6.85 -52.14
N VAL A 23 -32.79 6.38 -53.32
CA VAL A 23 -32.12 5.41 -54.18
C VAL A 23 -31.29 6.15 -55.24
N CYS A 24 -30.15 5.56 -55.62
CA CYS A 24 -29.26 5.96 -56.74
C CYS A 24 -29.89 5.63 -58.11
N PRO A 25 -29.54 6.34 -59.21
CA PRO A 25 -28.91 5.60 -60.31
C PRO A 25 -27.86 6.33 -61.19
N SER A 26 -26.86 5.54 -61.65
CA SER A 26 -26.29 5.43 -63.03
C SER A 26 -25.40 6.59 -63.57
N CYS A 27 -24.08 6.43 -63.82
CA CYS A 27 -23.26 5.66 -64.80
C CYS A 27 -22.97 6.35 -66.15
N ALA A 28 -21.67 6.38 -66.53
CA ALA A 28 -21.03 6.13 -67.85
C ALA A 28 -19.78 7.03 -68.04
N ASN A 29 -18.53 6.55 -68.00
CA ASN A 29 -17.73 5.68 -68.91
C ASN A 29 -16.89 6.42 -69.97
N LEU A 30 -15.58 6.09 -70.00
CA LEU A 30 -14.67 5.73 -71.13
C LEU A 30 -13.22 6.20 -70.82
N THR A 31 -12.33 5.31 -70.35
CA THR A 31 -11.24 4.57 -71.08
C THR A 31 -10.14 5.49 -71.67
N THR A 32 -8.83 5.27 -71.48
CA THR A 32 -8.02 4.13 -71.96
C THR A 32 -6.60 4.11 -71.34
N GLY A 33 -5.98 2.92 -71.20
CA GLY A 33 -4.52 2.73 -71.37
C GLY A 33 -3.75 2.04 -70.24
N GLY A 34 -3.53 0.71 -70.34
CA GLY A 34 -2.43 -0.01 -69.65
C GLY A 34 -1.06 0.24 -70.34
N PRO A 35 0.05 -0.50 -70.04
CA PRO A 35 0.06 -1.92 -69.69
C PRO A 35 1.16 -2.43 -68.71
N THR A 36 1.08 -3.75 -68.46
CA THR A 36 2.18 -4.74 -68.24
C THR A 36 2.96 -4.85 -66.92
N ARG A 37 2.71 -5.99 -66.27
CA ARG A 37 3.58 -6.77 -65.36
C ARG A 37 4.97 -7.01 -65.98
N ALA A 38 6.02 -6.78 -65.20
CA ALA A 38 7.35 -7.32 -65.44
C ALA A 38 7.89 -8.02 -64.19
N ARG A 39 8.05 -9.34 -64.30
CA ARG A 39 8.96 -10.15 -63.49
C ARG A 39 10.38 -9.82 -63.94
N LEU A 40 11.31 -9.64 -62.99
CA LEU A 40 12.73 -9.70 -63.28
C LEU A 40 13.39 -10.69 -62.32
N ALA A 41 13.77 -11.82 -62.91
CA ALA A 41 14.78 -12.72 -62.41
C ALA A 41 16.15 -12.05 -62.61
N ALA A 42 17.05 -12.21 -61.65
CA ALA A 42 18.47 -12.00 -61.86
C ALA A 42 19.21 -13.30 -61.57
N THR A 43 19.84 -13.79 -62.62
CA THR A 43 20.65 -15.00 -62.75
C THR A 43 21.94 -14.93 -61.97
N ALA A 44 22.36 -16.09 -61.48
CA ALA A 44 23.63 -16.38 -60.84
C ALA A 44 24.82 -16.26 -61.81
N ALA A 45 25.97 -15.87 -61.27
CA ALA A 45 27.29 -16.21 -61.80
C ALA A 45 28.13 -16.85 -60.67
N THR A 46 28.53 -18.08 -60.93
CA THR A 46 29.28 -18.99 -60.06
C THR A 46 30.77 -18.64 -60.08
N THR A 47 31.43 -18.63 -58.93
CA THR A 47 32.85 -19.06 -58.85
C THR A 47 33.08 -19.75 -57.51
N THR A 48 33.55 -20.98 -57.63
CA THR A 48 33.91 -22.00 -56.66
C THR A 48 34.89 -21.56 -55.57
N ARG A 49 34.69 -22.04 -54.32
CA ARG A 49 35.81 -22.62 -53.56
C ARG A 49 35.41 -23.50 -52.36
N SER A 50 35.97 -24.70 -52.43
CA SER A 50 36.15 -25.80 -51.47
C SER A 50 35.91 -25.54 -49.98
N ALA A 51 35.17 -26.46 -49.38
CA ALA A 51 34.99 -26.64 -47.96
C ALA A 51 36.31 -26.99 -47.25
N THR A 52 36.55 -26.36 -46.09
CA THR A 52 37.40 -26.91 -45.02
C THR A 52 36.69 -26.66 -43.70
N THR A 53 36.20 -27.74 -43.10
CA THR A 53 35.48 -27.76 -41.83
C THR A 53 36.47 -27.49 -40.69
N ARG A 54 36.33 -26.37 -39.98
CA ARG A 54 36.95 -26.15 -38.68
C ARG A 54 35.87 -26.04 -37.61
N HIS A 55 35.77 -27.08 -36.80
CA HIS A 55 35.10 -27.02 -35.50
C HIS A 55 35.88 -26.06 -34.59
N LEU A 56 35.24 -24.96 -34.21
CA LEU A 56 35.69 -24.09 -33.14
C LEU A 56 34.69 -24.20 -31.99
N SER A 57 35.03 -25.02 -31.00
CA SER A 57 34.40 -25.02 -29.69
C SER A 57 34.77 -23.72 -28.98
N THR A 58 33.81 -22.84 -28.76
CA THR A 58 33.95 -21.68 -27.86
C THR A 58 33.22 -21.99 -26.56
N THR A 59 33.94 -22.61 -25.63
CA THR A 59 33.54 -22.67 -24.23
C THR A 59 33.62 -21.25 -23.67
N ALA A 60 32.51 -20.52 -23.69
CA ALA A 60 32.41 -19.24 -23.01
C ALA A 60 32.36 -19.51 -21.50
N HIS A 61 33.54 -19.51 -20.85
CA HIS A 61 33.62 -19.44 -19.40
C HIS A 61 33.00 -18.13 -18.93
N ARG A 62 31.72 -18.22 -18.52
CA ARG A 62 31.03 -17.19 -17.76
C ARG A 62 31.78 -17.06 -16.44
N ARG A 63 32.72 -16.12 -16.36
CA ARG A 63 33.31 -15.68 -15.10
C ARG A 63 32.19 -15.04 -14.30
N HIS A 64 31.47 -15.85 -13.53
CA HIS A 64 30.74 -15.38 -12.38
C HIS A 64 31.80 -14.84 -11.42
N ALA A 65 32.01 -13.52 -11.44
CA ALA A 65 32.58 -12.85 -10.29
C ALA A 65 31.59 -13.11 -9.15
N ALA A 66 31.93 -14.08 -8.29
CA ALA A 66 31.28 -14.23 -7.02
C ALA A 66 31.59 -12.97 -6.23
N SER A 67 30.72 -11.97 -6.32
CA SER A 67 30.64 -10.94 -5.30
C SER A 67 30.15 -11.66 -4.05
N THR A 68 31.07 -12.05 -3.17
CA THR A 68 30.76 -12.20 -1.75
C THR A 68 30.28 -10.85 -1.26
N ALA A 69 28.99 -10.59 -1.44
CA ALA A 69 28.30 -9.53 -0.74
C ALA A 69 28.27 -9.97 0.73
N THR A 70 29.25 -9.50 1.49
CA THR A 70 29.20 -9.57 2.94
C THR A 70 27.96 -8.78 3.33
N SER A 71 26.89 -9.49 3.70
CA SER A 71 25.67 -8.90 4.24
C SER A 71 26.01 -8.32 5.61
N THR A 72 26.55 -7.11 5.63
CA THR A 72 26.60 -6.31 6.84
C THR A 72 25.16 -5.90 7.14
N SER A 73 24.41 -6.77 7.84
CA SER A 73 23.11 -6.40 8.39
C SER A 73 23.37 -5.29 9.39
N SER A 74 22.98 -4.06 9.05
CA SER A 74 22.93 -2.97 10.03
C SER A 74 22.11 -3.44 11.24
N PRO A 75 22.53 -3.10 12.48
CA PRO A 75 21.74 -3.47 13.65
C PRO A 75 20.33 -2.88 13.53
N PRO A 76 19.30 -3.58 14.02
CA PRO A 76 17.94 -3.09 13.99
C PRO A 76 17.85 -1.74 14.72
N PRO A 77 17.01 -0.81 14.24
CA PRO A 77 16.91 0.53 14.80
C PRO A 77 16.41 0.49 16.26
N ALA A 78 16.62 1.58 17.02
CA ALA A 78 16.15 1.71 18.40
C ALA A 78 14.60 1.58 18.54
N THR A 79 14.08 1.60 19.75
CA THR A 79 12.62 1.70 19.95
C THR A 79 12.14 3.11 19.56
N PRO A 80 11.01 3.26 18.83
CA PRO A 80 10.47 4.58 18.51
C PRO A 80 10.17 5.39 19.78
N PRO A 81 10.50 6.70 19.83
CA PRO A 81 10.15 7.55 20.96
C PRO A 81 8.63 7.71 21.09
N THR A 82 8.12 7.97 22.29
CA THR A 82 6.70 8.25 22.55
C THR A 82 6.26 9.61 22.00
N ALA A 83 7.17 10.58 21.92
CA ALA A 83 6.97 11.86 21.26
C ALA A 83 8.14 12.15 20.32
N GLY A 84 7.86 12.22 19.03
CA GLY A 84 8.93 12.35 18.05
C GLY A 84 8.46 12.77 16.67
N TYR A 85 9.45 12.93 15.80
CA TYR A 85 9.24 13.33 14.42
C TYR A 85 10.21 12.60 13.48
N ALA A 86 9.80 12.38 12.25
CA ALA A 86 10.65 11.80 11.21
C ALA A 86 10.46 12.53 9.89
N ARG A 87 11.56 12.87 9.21
CA ARG A 87 11.52 13.24 7.79
C ARG A 87 11.38 11.97 6.96
N LEU A 88 10.39 11.92 6.09
CA LEU A 88 10.06 10.71 5.33
C LEU A 88 10.72 10.75 3.95
N THR A 89 11.97 10.31 3.90
CA THR A 89 12.74 10.19 2.65
C THR A 89 12.28 9.02 1.80
N SER A 90 11.46 8.11 2.33
CA SER A 90 10.74 7.07 1.61
C SER A 90 9.54 7.59 0.80
N ARG A 91 9.22 8.88 0.88
CA ARG A 91 8.06 9.50 0.22
C ARG A 91 8.48 10.62 -0.73
N ARG A 92 7.72 10.79 -1.80
CA ARG A 92 7.90 11.86 -2.80
C ARG A 92 6.57 12.51 -3.14
N LEU A 93 6.67 13.73 -3.66
CA LEU A 93 5.52 14.58 -3.96
C LEU A 93 5.41 14.80 -5.47
N ILE A 94 4.18 14.74 -5.97
CA ILE A 94 3.83 15.06 -7.36
C ILE A 94 2.75 16.14 -7.33
N SER A 95 3.00 17.26 -8.00
CA SER A 95 2.01 18.33 -8.15
C SER A 95 1.20 18.13 -9.44
N ILE A 96 -0.12 18.26 -9.34
CA ILE A 96 -1.06 18.27 -10.47
C ILE A 96 -1.94 19.51 -10.40
N ALA A 97 -1.84 20.40 -11.40
CA ALA A 97 -2.58 21.65 -11.42
C ALA A 97 -3.35 21.86 -12.73
N GLY A 98 -4.55 22.44 -12.62
CA GLY A 98 -5.37 22.84 -13.76
C GLY A 98 -6.83 22.47 -13.59
N VAL A 99 -7.68 23.10 -14.41
CA VAL A 99 -9.15 23.08 -14.29
C VAL A 99 -9.77 21.68 -14.32
N ASP A 100 -9.10 20.70 -14.93
CA ASP A 100 -9.57 19.31 -15.01
C ASP A 100 -8.96 18.39 -13.95
N ALA A 101 -8.02 18.86 -13.12
CA ALA A 101 -7.27 18.03 -12.18
C ALA A 101 -8.19 17.31 -11.17
N ALA A 102 -9.08 18.06 -10.51
CA ALA A 102 -10.00 17.50 -9.51
C ALA A 102 -10.91 16.41 -10.12
N ARG A 103 -11.51 16.70 -11.29
CA ARG A 103 -12.38 15.77 -12.02
C ARG A 103 -11.62 14.54 -12.49
N PHE A 104 -10.39 14.71 -12.96
CA PHE A 104 -9.52 13.62 -13.37
C PHE A 104 -9.20 12.69 -12.18
N LEU A 105 -8.70 13.25 -11.08
CA LEU A 105 -8.43 12.48 -9.85
C LEU A 105 -9.68 11.77 -9.34
N GLN A 106 -10.84 12.43 -9.39
CA GLN A 106 -12.11 11.82 -8.96
C GLN A 106 -12.39 10.49 -9.66
N GLY A 107 -12.01 10.34 -10.93
CA GLY A 107 -12.24 9.12 -11.71
C GLY A 107 -11.21 8.01 -11.54
N ILE A 108 -10.08 8.25 -10.87
CA ILE A 108 -8.96 7.29 -10.83
C ILE A 108 -8.48 6.93 -9.41
N VAL A 109 -8.94 7.65 -8.38
CA VAL A 109 -8.64 7.34 -6.98
C VAL A 109 -9.85 6.78 -6.25
N THR A 110 -9.63 6.03 -5.16
CA THR A 110 -10.68 5.34 -4.40
C THR A 110 -11.50 6.24 -3.47
N SER A 111 -11.03 7.45 -3.15
CA SER A 111 -11.69 8.41 -2.25
C SER A 111 -12.21 9.62 -3.02
N SER A 112 -13.28 10.28 -2.54
CA SER A 112 -13.83 11.44 -3.25
C SER A 112 -12.92 12.67 -3.09
N THR A 113 -12.58 13.31 -4.22
CA THR A 113 -11.87 14.59 -4.29
C THR A 113 -12.82 15.79 -4.31
N LEU A 114 -14.11 15.55 -4.55
CA LEU A 114 -15.11 16.62 -4.66
C LEU A 114 -15.32 17.32 -3.31
N ASN A 115 -15.30 18.66 -3.34
CA ASN A 115 -15.47 19.53 -2.17
C ASN A 115 -14.49 19.25 -1.03
N ARG A 116 -13.32 18.67 -1.33
CA ARG A 116 -12.27 18.44 -0.34
C ARG A 116 -11.46 19.71 -0.13
N THR A 117 -11.50 20.21 1.10
CA THR A 117 -10.65 21.32 1.59
C THR A 117 -9.44 20.83 2.37
N GLU A 118 -9.33 19.52 2.57
CA GLU A 118 -8.36 18.88 3.45
C GLU A 118 -7.66 17.72 2.74
N GLY A 119 -6.46 17.39 3.19
CA GLY A 119 -5.76 16.20 2.74
C GLY A 119 -6.49 14.90 3.13
N PHE A 120 -6.26 13.83 2.38
CA PHE A 120 -6.88 12.53 2.65
C PHE A 120 -6.04 11.36 2.13
N TYR A 121 -6.17 10.21 2.79
CA TYR A 121 -5.60 8.94 2.35
C TYR A 121 -6.48 8.32 1.26
N THR A 122 -5.86 7.74 0.23
CA THR A 122 -6.55 7.06 -0.88
C THR A 122 -5.60 6.12 -1.62
N GLY A 123 -6.06 5.50 -2.70
CA GLY A 123 -5.15 4.78 -3.60
C GLY A 123 -5.61 4.76 -5.04
N PHE A 124 -4.66 4.42 -5.90
CA PHE A 124 -4.86 4.14 -7.31
C PHE A 124 -5.03 2.64 -7.50
N LEU A 125 -6.03 2.23 -8.26
CA LEU A 125 -6.24 0.82 -8.61
C LEU A 125 -6.00 0.59 -10.10
N ASN A 126 -5.67 -0.65 -10.46
CA ASN A 126 -5.74 -1.08 -11.84
C ASN A 126 -7.20 -1.38 -12.24
N ALA A 127 -7.44 -1.57 -13.55
CA ALA A 127 -8.79 -1.84 -14.06
C ALA A 127 -9.45 -3.09 -13.45
N THR A 128 -8.64 -4.04 -12.98
CA THR A 128 -9.15 -5.26 -12.35
C THR A 128 -9.58 -5.03 -10.88
N GLY A 129 -9.09 -3.95 -10.23
CA GLY A 129 -9.36 -3.63 -8.83
C GLY A 129 -8.23 -3.97 -7.84
N ARG A 130 -6.98 -4.09 -8.30
CA ARG A 130 -5.80 -4.31 -7.44
C ARG A 130 -5.05 -3.01 -7.21
N VAL A 131 -4.43 -2.87 -6.04
CA VAL A 131 -3.72 -1.63 -5.65
C VAL A 131 -2.50 -1.42 -6.55
N LEU A 132 -2.40 -0.23 -7.12
CA LEU A 132 -1.21 0.27 -7.82
C LEU A 132 -0.33 1.07 -6.87
N HIS A 133 -0.92 2.02 -6.14
CA HIS A 133 -0.21 2.91 -5.22
C HIS A 133 -1.15 3.33 -4.09
N ASP A 134 -0.68 3.31 -2.85
CA ASP A 134 -1.28 4.02 -1.73
C ASP A 134 -0.71 5.45 -1.65
N VAL A 135 -1.58 6.43 -1.45
CA VAL A 135 -1.19 7.84 -1.52
C VAL A 135 -1.94 8.68 -0.49
N PHE A 136 -1.33 9.81 -0.15
CA PHE A 136 -2.08 10.95 0.38
C PHE A 136 -2.25 11.99 -0.71
N ILE A 137 -3.40 12.65 -0.75
CA ILE A 137 -3.66 13.77 -1.66
C ILE A 137 -4.04 14.98 -0.85
N TYR A 138 -3.45 16.12 -1.17
CA TYR A 138 -3.66 17.40 -0.49
C TYR A 138 -4.09 18.46 -1.51
N PRO A 139 -5.13 19.26 -1.24
CA PRO A 139 -5.29 20.54 -1.93
C PRO A 139 -4.02 21.38 -1.72
N ASP A 140 -3.43 21.91 -2.78
CA ASP A 140 -2.20 22.69 -2.68
C ASP A 140 -2.49 24.10 -2.14
N THR A 141 -2.11 24.31 -0.88
CA THR A 141 -2.09 25.64 -0.25
C THR A 141 -0.66 26.16 -0.02
N LEU A 142 0.35 25.44 -0.51
CA LEU A 142 1.77 25.75 -0.35
C LEU A 142 2.31 26.52 -1.55
N GLY A 143 1.72 26.31 -2.73
CA GLY A 143 2.15 26.90 -3.99
C GLY A 143 3.42 26.25 -4.52
N VAL A 144 3.50 24.92 -4.47
CA VAL A 144 4.69 24.14 -4.83
C VAL A 144 4.48 23.34 -6.12
N GLY A 145 5.55 23.15 -6.89
CA GLY A 145 5.47 22.49 -8.19
C GLY A 145 4.73 23.33 -9.24
N VAL A 146 3.57 22.86 -9.69
CA VAL A 146 2.84 23.49 -10.80
C VAL A 146 1.92 24.60 -10.28
N ALA A 147 2.03 25.80 -10.85
CA ALA A 147 1.19 26.93 -10.48
C ALA A 147 -0.29 26.74 -10.87
N GLY A 148 -1.20 27.20 -10.00
CA GLY A 148 -2.66 27.23 -10.22
C GLY A 148 -3.43 26.52 -9.12
N GLU A 149 -4.71 26.23 -9.38
CA GLU A 149 -5.50 25.33 -8.53
C GLU A 149 -4.93 23.91 -8.68
N ALA A 150 -4.27 23.45 -7.63
CA ALA A 150 -3.43 22.26 -7.67
C ALA A 150 -3.74 21.29 -6.52
N PHE A 151 -3.34 20.04 -6.73
CA PHE A 151 -3.25 19.02 -5.70
C PHE A 151 -1.82 18.50 -5.62
N ILE A 152 -1.38 18.17 -4.42
CA ILE A 152 -0.13 17.48 -4.16
C ILE A 152 -0.47 16.02 -3.86
N ILE A 153 0.19 15.09 -4.55
CA ILE A 153 0.07 13.66 -4.35
C ILE A 153 1.36 13.18 -3.69
N GLU A 154 1.24 12.64 -2.49
CA GLU A 154 2.34 11.99 -1.78
C GLU A 154 2.31 10.48 -2.03
N VAL A 155 3.41 9.95 -2.54
CA VAL A 155 3.56 8.55 -2.97
C VAL A 155 4.89 7.97 -2.49
N ASP A 156 5.00 6.66 -2.45
CA ASP A 156 6.26 5.92 -2.27
C ASP A 156 7.32 6.44 -3.26
N ALA A 157 8.51 6.76 -2.74
CA ALA A 157 9.60 7.35 -3.50
C ALA A 157 10.03 6.47 -4.68
N ASP A 158 10.08 5.15 -4.50
CA ASP A 158 10.49 4.20 -5.54
C ASP A 158 9.44 4.09 -6.65
N GLN A 159 8.23 4.62 -6.42
CA GLN A 159 7.11 4.57 -7.35
C GLN A 159 6.72 5.92 -7.95
N ALA A 160 7.35 7.01 -7.54
CA ALA A 160 6.98 8.36 -7.97
C ALA A 160 7.01 8.49 -9.51
N ASP A 161 8.08 8.03 -10.16
CA ASP A 161 8.20 8.05 -11.62
C ASP A 161 7.19 7.16 -12.32
N THR A 162 6.89 5.99 -11.72
CA THR A 162 5.90 5.05 -12.26
C THR A 162 4.51 5.65 -12.23
N LEU A 163 4.13 6.27 -11.10
CA LEU A 163 2.86 6.97 -10.96
C LEU A 163 2.81 8.20 -11.90
N LEU A 164 3.87 8.99 -11.99
CA LEU A 164 3.94 10.14 -12.89
C LEU A 164 3.71 9.73 -14.36
N LYS A 165 4.36 8.65 -14.82
CA LYS A 165 4.14 8.08 -16.16
C LYS A 165 2.72 7.58 -16.34
N HIS A 166 2.14 6.94 -15.32
CA HIS A 166 0.76 6.49 -15.31
C HIS A 166 -0.20 7.67 -15.50
N LEU A 167 -0.10 8.71 -14.66
CA LEU A 167 -0.97 9.89 -14.75
C LEU A 167 -0.85 10.61 -16.12
N LYS A 168 0.37 10.73 -16.67
CA LYS A 168 0.60 11.29 -18.01
C LYS A 168 -0.07 10.48 -19.11
N ARG A 169 -0.10 9.14 -19.00
CA ARG A 169 -0.78 8.26 -19.97
C ARG A 169 -2.29 8.48 -19.97
N TYR A 170 -2.89 8.75 -18.81
CA TYR A 170 -4.35 8.94 -18.68
C TYR A 170 -4.84 10.38 -18.88
N ARG A 171 -3.94 11.35 -19.12
CA ARG A 171 -4.24 12.79 -19.34
C ARG A 171 -5.13 13.10 -20.57
N LEU A 172 -5.71 12.11 -21.26
CA LEU A 172 -6.47 12.22 -22.52
C LEU A 172 -7.29 13.53 -22.65
N ARG A 173 -6.73 14.52 -23.36
CA ARG A 173 -7.31 15.87 -23.59
C ARG A 173 -7.58 16.72 -22.32
N SER A 174 -7.36 16.18 -21.12
CA SER A 174 -7.56 16.89 -19.86
C SER A 174 -6.59 18.05 -19.71
N LYS A 175 -7.12 19.20 -19.32
CA LYS A 175 -6.40 20.46 -19.13
C LYS A 175 -5.82 20.56 -17.72
N PHE A 176 -4.74 19.84 -17.49
CA PHE A 176 -3.89 19.98 -16.30
C PHE A 176 -2.41 19.76 -16.66
N GLN A 177 -1.50 20.22 -15.83
CA GLN A 177 -0.07 19.92 -15.89
C GLN A 177 0.31 19.05 -14.68
N ILE A 178 1.36 18.24 -14.82
CA ILE A 178 1.88 17.40 -13.73
C ILE A 178 3.40 17.51 -13.72
N ALA A 179 3.98 17.73 -12.53
CA ALA A 179 5.42 17.74 -12.31
C ALA A 179 5.77 17.07 -10.97
N PRO A 180 6.96 16.46 -10.85
CA PRO A 180 7.49 16.14 -9.52
C PRO A 180 7.72 17.45 -8.73
N VAL A 181 7.65 17.38 -7.41
CA VAL A 181 8.04 18.47 -6.51
C VAL A 181 9.40 18.11 -5.91
N ASP A 182 10.37 19.00 -6.02
CA ASP A 182 11.71 18.78 -5.50
C ASP A 182 11.70 18.72 -3.96
N GLU A 183 12.54 17.87 -3.39
CA GLU A 183 12.64 17.67 -1.93
C GLU A 183 13.06 18.93 -1.16
N ASP A 184 13.74 19.85 -1.85
CA ASP A 184 14.16 21.14 -1.32
C ASP A 184 13.02 22.18 -1.33
N GLN A 185 12.00 21.99 -2.19
CA GLN A 185 10.81 22.86 -2.22
C GLN A 185 9.83 22.48 -1.11
N CYS A 186 9.68 21.18 -0.84
CA CYS A 186 8.73 20.69 0.16
C CYS A 186 9.16 19.34 0.73
N GLY A 187 9.32 19.28 2.06
CA GLY A 187 9.60 18.06 2.80
C GLY A 187 8.33 17.38 3.32
N VAL A 188 8.33 16.05 3.33
CA VAL A 188 7.30 15.21 3.95
C VAL A 188 7.77 14.76 5.33
N TRP A 189 6.91 14.91 6.34
CA TRP A 189 7.24 14.62 7.72
C TRP A 189 6.10 13.86 8.40
N GLN A 190 6.46 13.01 9.36
CA GLN A 190 5.53 12.53 10.37
C GLN A 190 5.89 13.14 11.72
N VAL A 191 4.89 13.58 12.47
CA VAL A 191 5.05 14.03 13.87
C VAL A 191 4.02 13.33 14.74
N TRP A 192 4.43 12.85 15.92
CA TRP A 192 3.54 12.19 16.89
C TRP A 192 3.90 12.57 18.33
N ASN A 193 2.90 12.49 19.19
CA ASN A 193 3.07 12.65 20.63
C ASN A 193 2.02 11.81 21.37
N ASP A 194 2.48 10.76 22.03
CA ASP A 194 1.65 9.83 22.80
C ASP A 194 1.35 10.36 24.23
N SER A 195 1.89 11.52 24.59
CA SER A 195 1.65 12.12 25.91
C SER A 195 0.18 12.54 26.04
N PRO A 196 -0.45 12.33 27.21
CA PRO A 196 -1.80 12.83 27.47
C PRO A 196 -1.90 14.35 27.32
N ARG A 197 -3.05 14.82 26.82
CA ARG A 197 -3.34 16.26 26.70
C ARG A 197 -3.18 16.95 28.06
N GLY A 198 -2.46 18.07 28.06
CA GLY A 198 -2.27 18.90 29.27
C GLY A 198 -1.05 18.54 30.12
N SER A 199 -0.19 17.61 29.72
CA SER A 199 1.03 17.24 30.48
C SER A 199 2.14 18.31 30.48
N GLY A 200 1.86 19.56 30.11
CA GLY A 200 2.78 20.71 30.26
C GLY A 200 3.98 20.77 29.29
N GLY A 201 4.10 19.87 28.31
CA GLY A 201 5.15 19.92 27.29
C GLY A 201 4.78 20.76 26.05
N GLY A 202 5.77 21.41 25.42
CA GLY A 202 5.58 22.27 24.23
C GLY A 202 4.93 21.58 23.02
N GLY A 203 5.00 20.25 22.95
CA GLY A 203 4.40 19.42 21.89
C GLY A 203 2.88 19.22 21.99
N GLY A 204 2.18 19.97 22.85
CA GLY A 204 0.72 19.90 23.03
C GLY A 204 -0.08 20.03 21.73
N ALA A 205 0.41 20.81 20.76
CA ALA A 205 -0.22 20.99 19.45
C ALA A 205 -0.33 19.68 18.63
N PHE A 206 0.50 18.69 18.94
CA PHE A 206 0.50 17.37 18.28
C PHE A 206 -0.01 16.24 19.17
N THR A 207 -0.58 16.56 20.35
CA THR A 207 -1.18 15.57 21.26
C THR A 207 -2.55 15.12 20.78
N GLU A 208 -2.70 13.80 20.58
CA GLU A 208 -3.92 13.05 20.26
C GLU A 208 -4.86 13.64 19.19
N ASN A 209 -5.13 12.87 18.13
CA ASN A 209 -6.01 13.21 16.99
C ASN A 209 -7.47 13.43 17.45
N THR A 210 -7.79 14.60 18.00
CA THR A 210 -9.18 15.04 18.18
C THR A 210 -9.64 15.93 17.03
N SER A 211 -8.71 16.57 16.31
CA SER A 211 -9.04 17.22 15.02
C SER A 211 -8.97 16.17 13.91
N THR A 212 -10.05 16.02 13.17
CA THR A 212 -10.05 15.25 11.90
C THR A 212 -9.64 16.14 10.72
N THR A 213 -9.51 17.45 10.97
CA THR A 213 -9.36 18.47 9.94
C THR A 213 -7.90 18.82 9.70
N SER A 214 -7.54 18.89 8.42
CA SER A 214 -6.25 19.43 7.99
C SER A 214 -6.22 20.95 8.18
N THR A 215 -5.08 21.46 8.65
CA THR A 215 -4.87 22.90 8.87
C THR A 215 -3.70 23.38 8.02
N THR A 216 -3.89 24.52 7.35
CA THR A 216 -2.79 25.26 6.72
C THR A 216 -2.28 26.32 7.69
N THR A 217 -0.98 26.32 7.96
CA THR A 217 -0.32 27.37 8.74
C THR A 217 0.68 28.14 7.89
N ASN A 218 0.62 29.46 8.00
CA ASN A 218 1.52 30.38 7.32
C ASN A 218 2.22 31.24 8.39
N THR A 219 3.50 31.00 8.62
CA THR A 219 4.33 31.79 9.56
C THR A 219 5.50 32.39 8.80
N GLY A 220 5.42 33.70 8.52
CA GLY A 220 6.39 34.37 7.65
C GLY A 220 6.38 33.74 6.24
N SER A 221 7.53 33.29 5.76
CA SER A 221 7.69 32.59 4.46
C SER A 221 7.44 31.08 4.53
N ALA A 222 7.32 30.50 5.74
CA ALA A 222 7.06 29.08 5.92
C ALA A 222 5.57 28.77 5.72
N ARG A 223 5.26 27.84 4.81
CA ARG A 223 3.91 27.32 4.60
C ARG A 223 3.88 25.84 4.94
N ARG A 224 2.81 25.42 5.60
CA ARG A 224 2.63 24.02 6.02
C ARG A 224 1.20 23.55 5.80
N ILE A 225 1.08 22.28 5.42
CA ILE A 225 -0.16 21.52 5.50
C ILE A 225 0.05 20.49 6.59
N ILE A 226 -0.80 20.54 7.62
CA ILE A 226 -0.82 19.58 8.72
C ILE A 226 -2.06 18.73 8.54
N LEU A 227 -1.89 17.42 8.33
CA LEU A 227 -2.97 16.46 8.16
C LEU A 227 -2.94 15.45 9.32
N PRO A 228 -3.99 15.39 10.15
CA PRO A 228 -4.18 14.28 11.08
C PRO A 228 -4.12 12.94 10.35
N ASP A 229 -3.24 12.04 10.77
CA ASP A 229 -3.14 10.70 10.18
C ASP A 229 -4.24 9.79 10.74
N THR A 230 -5.31 9.66 9.98
CA THR A 230 -6.53 8.94 10.39
C THR A 230 -6.47 7.43 10.17
N ARG A 231 -5.37 6.92 9.58
CA ARG A 231 -5.21 5.49 9.27
C ARG A 231 -5.30 4.64 10.53
N ALA A 232 -4.64 5.06 11.61
CA ALA A 232 -4.77 4.47 12.94
C ALA A 232 -4.77 5.55 14.04
N PRO A 233 -5.53 5.38 15.13
CA PRO A 233 -5.42 6.24 16.30
C PRO A 233 -3.99 6.28 16.84
N GLY A 234 -3.55 7.47 17.28
CA GLY A 234 -2.21 7.69 17.82
C GLY A 234 -1.09 7.77 16.80
N LEU A 235 -1.34 7.63 15.49
CA LEU A 235 -0.27 7.69 14.48
C LEU A 235 0.30 9.11 14.28
N GLY A 236 -0.40 10.13 14.78
CA GLY A 236 0.03 11.52 14.77
C GLY A 236 -0.43 12.28 13.53
N HIS A 237 0.45 13.12 12.99
CA HIS A 237 0.17 14.04 11.89
C HIS A 237 1.18 13.87 10.76
N ARG A 238 0.68 13.88 9.53
CA ARG A 238 1.46 14.02 8.30
C ARG A 238 1.62 15.51 8.00
N ILE A 239 2.85 15.98 7.80
CA ILE A 239 3.14 17.39 7.55
C ILE A 239 3.88 17.56 6.24
N LEU A 240 3.35 18.41 5.36
CA LEU A 240 4.08 18.96 4.23
C LEU A 240 4.58 20.35 4.62
N SER A 241 5.89 20.60 4.50
CA SER A 241 6.51 21.85 4.92
C SER A 241 7.45 22.39 3.87
N THR A 242 7.32 23.68 3.55
CA THR A 242 8.28 24.42 2.69
C THR A 242 9.45 24.99 3.50
N THR A 243 9.46 24.81 4.82
CA THR A 243 10.58 25.23 5.68
C THR A 243 11.80 24.35 5.39
N PRO A 244 13.02 24.93 5.27
CA PRO A 244 14.24 24.15 5.16
C PRO A 244 14.32 23.10 6.28
N PRO A 245 14.78 21.86 5.99
CA PRO A 245 14.75 20.78 6.96
C PRO A 245 15.42 21.10 8.30
N ALA A 246 16.59 21.75 8.28
CA ALA A 246 17.33 22.12 9.49
C ALA A 246 16.52 23.03 10.42
N ASP A 247 15.89 24.06 9.86
CA ASP A 247 15.08 25.02 10.62
C ASP A 247 13.84 24.33 11.21
N PHE A 248 13.19 23.45 10.43
CA PHE A 248 12.00 22.75 10.90
C PHE A 248 12.32 21.72 11.99
N THR A 249 13.45 21.01 11.89
CA THR A 249 13.90 20.12 12.96
C THR A 249 14.18 20.86 14.25
N SER A 250 14.85 22.02 14.19
CA SER A 250 15.10 22.84 15.39
C SER A 250 13.80 23.34 16.02
N GLU A 251 12.79 23.70 15.23
CA GLU A 251 11.47 24.04 15.74
C GLU A 251 10.82 22.87 16.47
N LEU A 252 10.80 21.67 15.87
CA LEU A 252 10.19 20.48 16.49
C LEU A 252 10.92 20.07 17.79
N GLU A 253 12.24 20.18 17.82
CA GLU A 253 13.04 19.91 19.02
C GLU A 253 12.75 20.92 20.14
N SER A 254 12.55 22.20 19.80
CA SER A 254 12.14 23.22 20.77
C SER A 254 10.76 22.94 21.41
N LEU A 255 9.92 22.14 20.73
CA LEU A 255 8.65 21.65 21.26
C LEU A 255 8.80 20.39 22.13
N GLY A 256 10.03 19.90 22.32
CA GLY A 256 10.34 18.69 23.10
C GLY A 256 10.11 17.38 22.35
N LEU A 257 10.06 17.42 21.01
CA LEU A 257 9.91 16.22 20.19
C LEU A 257 11.28 15.63 19.85
N SER A 258 11.41 14.31 19.94
CA SER A 258 12.67 13.62 19.64
C SER A 258 12.81 13.30 18.15
N PRO A 259 14.00 13.47 17.54
CA PRO A 259 14.24 13.04 16.17
C PRO A 259 14.13 11.51 16.04
N ALA A 260 13.59 11.06 14.92
CA ALA A 260 13.52 9.66 14.53
C ALA A 260 13.84 9.50 13.04
N SER A 261 14.44 8.37 12.68
CA SER A 261 14.65 8.02 11.27
C SER A 261 13.36 7.54 10.61
N ASP A 262 13.35 7.51 9.29
CA ASP A 262 12.27 6.90 8.50
C ASP A 262 12.06 5.41 8.91
N ASP A 263 13.15 4.68 9.14
CA ASP A 263 13.09 3.28 9.61
C ASP A 263 12.44 3.15 11.00
N LEU A 264 12.68 4.09 11.92
CA LEU A 264 12.01 4.13 13.22
C LEU A 264 10.51 4.42 13.07
N TYR A 265 10.15 5.34 12.17
CA TYR A 265 8.75 5.57 11.84
C TYR A 265 8.09 4.32 11.25
N ARG A 266 8.81 3.55 10.41
CA ARG A 266 8.33 2.26 9.89
C ARG A 266 8.08 1.25 11.01
N VAL A 267 8.97 1.12 11.99
CA VAL A 267 8.73 0.28 13.19
C VAL A 267 7.49 0.74 13.92
N ARG A 268 7.31 2.05 14.13
CA ARG A 268 6.09 2.60 14.74
C ARG A 268 4.84 2.18 13.95
N ARG A 269 4.84 2.31 12.61
CA ARG A 269 3.71 1.86 11.78
C ARG A 269 3.42 0.37 11.93
N TYR A 270 4.44 -0.48 12.04
CA TYR A 270 4.26 -1.92 12.29
C TYR A 270 3.59 -2.17 13.64
N LEU A 271 3.98 -1.46 14.70
CA LEU A 271 3.32 -1.57 16.00
C LEU A 271 1.84 -1.11 15.98
N HIS A 272 1.49 -0.20 15.06
CA HIS A 272 0.09 0.18 14.83
C HIS A 272 -0.64 -0.71 13.80
N GLY A 273 0.05 -1.64 13.13
CA GLY A 273 -0.53 -2.47 12.06
C GLY A 273 -0.88 -1.71 10.78
N VAL A 274 -0.15 -0.63 10.46
CA VAL A 274 -0.43 0.26 9.31
C VAL A 274 0.55 0.00 8.17
N PRO A 275 0.10 -0.56 7.03
CA PRO A 275 0.94 -0.69 5.85
C PRO A 275 1.10 0.65 5.10
N GLU A 276 2.28 0.90 4.52
CA GLU A 276 2.58 2.06 3.66
C GLU A 276 3.62 1.68 2.59
N GLY A 277 3.35 2.02 1.33
CA GLY A 277 4.26 1.78 0.21
C GLY A 277 4.28 0.35 -0.33
N GLN A 278 5.02 0.14 -1.42
CA GLN A 278 4.89 -1.08 -2.25
C GLN A 278 5.56 -2.32 -1.68
N ALA A 279 6.46 -2.13 -0.73
CA ALA A 279 7.07 -3.24 -0.03
C ALA A 279 6.13 -3.89 1.00
N GLU A 280 5.02 -3.23 1.31
CA GLU A 280 4.01 -3.69 2.27
C GLU A 280 2.66 -3.91 1.56
N ILE A 281 2.35 -3.11 0.54
CA ILE A 281 1.15 -3.20 -0.30
C ILE A 281 1.57 -3.59 -1.72
N LEU A 282 1.63 -4.91 -1.98
CA LEU A 282 2.19 -5.44 -3.24
C LEU A 282 1.46 -4.91 -4.48
N ARG A 283 2.23 -4.26 -5.37
CA ARG A 283 1.71 -3.70 -6.63
C ARG A 283 1.00 -4.74 -7.48
N GLU A 284 -0.17 -4.40 -7.98
CA GLU A 284 -0.99 -5.25 -8.87
C GLU A 284 -1.45 -6.60 -8.28
N ALA A 285 -1.03 -6.94 -7.06
CA ALA A 285 -1.42 -8.16 -6.36
C ALA A 285 -2.36 -7.87 -5.18
N ALA A 286 -2.06 -6.83 -4.38
CA ALA A 286 -2.82 -6.50 -3.18
C ALA A 286 -4.26 -6.06 -3.51
N LEU A 287 -5.21 -6.55 -2.72
CA LEU A 287 -6.59 -6.09 -2.73
C LEU A 287 -6.78 -4.94 -1.72
N PRO A 288 -7.51 -3.87 -2.05
CA PRO A 288 -7.67 -2.72 -1.15
C PRO A 288 -8.23 -3.08 0.22
N LEU A 289 -9.22 -3.96 0.27
CA LEU A 289 -9.84 -4.42 1.52
C LEU A 289 -8.92 -5.37 2.30
N GLU A 290 -8.03 -6.12 1.63
CA GLU A 290 -7.03 -6.94 2.32
C GLU A 290 -5.91 -6.06 2.91
N ALA A 291 -5.61 -4.92 2.28
CA ALA A 291 -4.66 -3.93 2.76
C ALA A 291 -5.25 -2.94 3.79
N ASN A 292 -6.46 -3.20 4.31
CA ASN A 292 -7.18 -2.37 5.28
C ASN A 292 -7.51 -0.95 4.82
N MET A 293 -7.46 -0.65 3.52
CA MET A 293 -7.76 0.70 3.02
C MET A 293 -9.21 1.12 3.32
N ASP A 294 -10.14 0.17 3.38
CA ASP A 294 -11.52 0.41 3.78
C ASP A 294 -11.64 0.87 5.24
N LEU A 295 -10.83 0.29 6.12
CA LEU A 295 -10.82 0.60 7.55
C LEU A 295 -9.95 1.82 7.87
N MET A 296 -8.97 2.16 7.03
CA MET A 296 -8.10 3.32 7.17
C MET A 296 -8.66 4.59 6.48
N GLY A 297 -9.92 4.58 6.04
CA GLY A 297 -10.55 5.73 5.39
C GLY A 297 -10.08 6.01 3.94
N GLY A 298 -9.38 5.06 3.33
CA GLY A 298 -8.82 5.14 1.99
C GLY A 298 -9.79 4.81 0.85
N ILE A 299 -11.05 4.48 1.15
CA ILE A 299 -12.07 4.15 0.14
C ILE A 299 -13.38 4.85 0.50
N ASP A 300 -13.93 5.60 -0.46
CA ASP A 300 -15.28 6.16 -0.36
C ASP A 300 -16.25 5.26 -1.13
N PHE A 301 -17.11 4.54 -0.42
CA PHE A 301 -18.11 3.66 -1.06
C PHE A 301 -19.32 4.43 -1.62
N ARG A 302 -19.45 5.73 -1.33
CA ARG A 302 -20.57 6.58 -1.77
C ARG A 302 -20.22 7.49 -2.94
N LYS A 303 -18.95 7.51 -3.37
CA LYS A 303 -18.52 8.33 -4.53
C LYS A 303 -18.96 7.70 -5.87
N GLY A 304 -18.87 8.51 -6.92
CA GLY A 304 -19.12 8.08 -8.30
C GLY A 304 -18.10 7.05 -8.83
N CYS A 305 -18.22 6.74 -10.13
CA CYS A 305 -17.38 5.74 -10.77
C CYS A 305 -15.88 6.07 -10.70
N TYR A 306 -15.06 5.07 -10.40
CA TYR A 306 -13.60 5.16 -10.48
C TYR A 306 -12.98 3.85 -11.01
N VAL A 307 -11.74 3.93 -11.50
CA VAL A 307 -11.02 2.77 -12.06
C VAL A 307 -10.88 1.64 -11.01
N GLY A 308 -11.29 0.42 -11.36
CA GLY A 308 -11.17 -0.75 -10.49
C GLY A 308 -12.24 -0.89 -9.40
N GLN A 309 -13.27 -0.03 -9.41
CA GLN A 309 -14.33 -0.01 -8.40
C GLN A 309 -15.15 -1.31 -8.29
N GLU A 310 -15.43 -1.99 -9.43
CA GLU A 310 -16.35 -3.15 -9.50
C GLU A 310 -15.98 -4.25 -8.50
N LEU A 311 -14.71 -4.66 -8.47
CA LEU A 311 -14.24 -5.69 -7.54
C LEU A 311 -14.33 -5.24 -6.08
N THR A 312 -13.96 -3.99 -5.81
CA THR A 312 -13.97 -3.38 -4.47
C THR A 312 -15.37 -3.34 -3.89
N ILE A 313 -16.35 -2.84 -4.66
CA ILE A 313 -17.77 -2.77 -4.25
C ILE A 313 -18.36 -4.17 -4.09
N ARG A 314 -18.11 -5.08 -5.04
CA ARG A 314 -18.59 -6.46 -4.94
C ARG A 314 -18.10 -7.14 -3.67
N THR A 315 -16.82 -6.96 -3.33
CA THR A 315 -16.23 -7.53 -2.12
C THR A 315 -16.81 -6.89 -0.86
N LYS A 316 -17.08 -5.57 -0.85
CA LYS A 316 -17.71 -4.89 0.29
C LYS A 316 -19.12 -5.40 0.59
N HIS A 317 -19.99 -5.52 -0.43
CA HIS A 317 -21.42 -5.82 -0.24
C HIS A 317 -21.77 -7.30 -0.28
N ARG A 318 -21.08 -8.11 -1.09
CA ARG A 318 -21.40 -9.54 -1.28
C ARG A 318 -20.30 -10.46 -0.77
N GLY A 319 -19.11 -9.92 -0.51
CA GLY A 319 -17.95 -10.69 -0.10
C GLY A 319 -17.72 -10.71 1.40
N VAL A 320 -16.96 -11.71 1.82
CA VAL A 320 -16.31 -11.80 3.13
C VAL A 320 -14.81 -11.60 2.92
N VAL A 321 -14.23 -10.61 3.60
CA VAL A 321 -12.79 -10.35 3.56
C VAL A 321 -12.11 -11.31 4.54
N ARG A 322 -11.51 -12.39 4.01
CA ARG A 322 -10.94 -13.47 4.83
C ARG A 322 -9.48 -13.24 5.20
N LYS A 323 -8.79 -12.36 4.48
CA LYS A 323 -7.39 -12.04 4.70
C LYS A 323 -7.24 -10.55 4.91
N ARG A 324 -6.38 -10.17 5.86
CA ARG A 324 -5.98 -8.77 6.05
C ARG A 324 -4.51 -8.70 6.40
N ILE A 325 -3.89 -7.57 6.08
CA ILE A 325 -2.55 -7.24 6.57
C ILE A 325 -2.64 -7.04 8.09
N LEU A 326 -1.85 -7.80 8.83
CA LEU A 326 -1.78 -7.71 10.30
C LEU A 326 -0.33 -7.54 10.74
N PRO A 327 -0.10 -6.82 11.86
CA PRO A 327 1.19 -6.81 12.51
C PRO A 327 1.51 -8.16 13.13
N CYS A 328 2.78 -8.54 13.06
CA CYS A 328 3.28 -9.82 13.52
C CYS A 328 4.56 -9.64 14.33
N VAL A 329 4.77 -10.53 15.30
CA VAL A 329 6.01 -10.68 16.06
C VAL A 329 6.67 -12.00 15.69
N LEU A 330 7.97 -11.94 15.41
CA LEU A 330 8.85 -13.09 15.22
C LEU A 330 9.45 -13.50 16.56
N TYR A 331 9.51 -14.80 16.82
CA TYR A 331 10.10 -15.35 18.03
C TYR A 331 10.85 -16.65 17.73
N PRO A 332 11.85 -17.03 18.56
CA PRO A 332 12.65 -18.23 18.33
C PRO A 332 11.79 -19.49 18.17
N ALA A 333 12.11 -20.31 17.16
CA ALA A 333 11.68 -21.70 17.14
C ALA A 333 12.58 -22.49 18.12
N ASP A 334 11.99 -23.38 18.93
CA ASP A 334 12.66 -24.12 20.01
C ASP A 334 14.12 -24.44 19.69
N THR A 335 15.06 -23.84 20.42
CA THR A 335 16.47 -24.25 20.35
C THR A 335 16.59 -25.56 21.10
N THR A 336 16.60 -26.68 20.37
CA THR A 336 16.94 -27.99 20.92
C THR A 336 18.43 -28.01 21.31
N THR A 337 18.77 -27.45 22.48
CA THR A 337 20.04 -27.74 23.15
C THR A 337 19.83 -27.72 24.67
N GLY A 338 19.69 -28.92 25.24
CA GLY A 338 19.72 -29.16 26.70
C GLY A 338 18.34 -29.23 27.36
N GLY A 339 17.98 -30.41 27.86
CA GLY A 339 16.71 -30.67 28.53
C GLY A 339 16.51 -29.85 29.82
N GLY A 340 15.25 -29.46 30.05
CA GLY A 340 14.77 -28.75 31.23
C GLY A 340 13.95 -27.52 30.85
N ASP A 341 12.60 -27.64 30.92
CA ASP A 341 11.59 -26.58 30.99
C ASP A 341 12.00 -25.18 30.49
N GLY A 342 11.81 -24.90 29.19
CA GLY A 342 12.12 -23.56 28.68
C GLY A 342 11.86 -23.30 27.20
N VAL A 343 10.71 -23.70 26.66
CA VAL A 343 10.22 -23.09 25.41
C VAL A 343 9.69 -21.70 25.77
N PRO A 344 10.20 -20.60 25.20
CA PRO A 344 9.62 -19.28 25.42
C PRO A 344 8.17 -19.31 24.93
N PRO A 345 7.19 -18.92 25.76
CA PRO A 345 5.80 -18.89 25.32
C PRO A 345 5.65 -17.93 24.14
N ALA A 346 4.70 -18.23 23.25
CA ALA A 346 4.36 -17.33 22.15
C ALA A 346 4.02 -15.93 22.72
N PRO A 347 4.56 -14.85 22.13
CA PRO A 347 4.48 -13.51 22.72
C PRO A 347 3.03 -13.09 22.96
N ASP A 348 2.70 -12.56 24.12
CA ASP A 348 1.33 -12.12 24.45
C ASP A 348 1.05 -10.70 23.95
N LYS A 349 2.10 -9.93 23.62
CA LYS A 349 2.02 -8.54 23.17
C LYS A 349 2.76 -8.30 21.86
N LEU A 350 2.29 -7.28 21.14
CA LEU A 350 2.97 -6.71 19.98
C LEU A 350 4.02 -5.71 20.46
N GLU A 351 5.23 -6.20 20.68
CA GLU A 351 6.35 -5.40 21.18
C GLU A 351 7.58 -5.55 20.29
N TYR A 352 8.30 -4.44 20.13
CA TYR A 352 9.54 -4.39 19.37
C TYR A 352 10.75 -4.43 20.32
N TYR A 353 11.73 -5.28 19.98
CA TYR A 353 12.96 -5.45 20.74
C TYR A 353 14.17 -5.15 19.85
N THR A 354 15.11 -4.38 20.37
CA THR A 354 16.40 -4.15 19.72
C THR A 354 17.31 -5.37 19.89
N ALA A 355 18.07 -5.73 18.86
CA ALA A 355 19.08 -6.78 19.00
C ALA A 355 20.13 -6.32 20.02
N GLY A 356 20.22 -7.03 21.16
CA GLY A 356 21.15 -6.72 22.26
C GLY A 356 20.56 -5.87 23.41
N GLY A 357 19.30 -5.43 23.32
CA GLY A 357 18.62 -4.76 24.43
C GLY A 357 18.01 -5.77 25.40
N ALA A 358 18.45 -5.74 26.66
CA ALA A 358 17.71 -6.40 27.74
C ALA A 358 16.26 -5.92 27.73
N ALA A 359 15.31 -6.84 27.90
CA ALA A 359 13.89 -6.53 28.02
C ALA A 359 13.69 -5.34 28.99
N PRO A 360 12.82 -4.37 28.68
CA PRO A 360 12.51 -3.31 29.64
C PRO A 360 12.09 -3.97 30.95
N SER A 361 12.75 -3.55 32.03
CA SER A 361 12.67 -4.12 33.37
C SER A 361 11.29 -3.92 34.00
N SER A 362 10.31 -4.69 33.55
CA SER A 362 9.02 -4.85 34.24
C SER A 362 8.30 -6.16 33.90
N SER A 363 8.89 -7.04 33.08
CA SER A 363 8.39 -8.42 32.90
C SER A 363 9.47 -9.44 33.24
N THR A 364 9.13 -10.37 34.13
CA THR A 364 10.01 -11.43 34.65
C THR A 364 10.24 -12.56 33.63
N THR A 365 10.07 -12.29 32.32
CA THR A 365 10.19 -13.30 31.27
C THR A 365 11.25 -12.86 30.26
N THR A 366 12.44 -13.42 30.38
CA THR A 366 13.55 -13.29 29.43
C THR A 366 13.14 -13.93 28.11
N THR A 367 12.52 -13.16 27.21
CA THR A 367 12.21 -13.65 25.87
C THR A 367 13.49 -13.61 25.03
N PRO A 368 14.00 -14.74 24.52
CA PRO A 368 15.23 -14.75 23.73
C PRO A 368 15.00 -14.04 22.39
N THR A 369 15.95 -13.18 22.01
CA THR A 369 15.96 -12.53 20.70
C THR A 369 16.10 -13.60 19.61
N PRO A 370 15.29 -13.57 18.53
CA PRO A 370 15.44 -14.52 17.43
C PRO A 370 16.79 -14.36 16.73
N THR A 371 17.45 -15.48 16.43
CA THR A 371 18.69 -15.50 15.64
C THR A 371 18.46 -15.01 14.20
N THR A 372 17.22 -15.12 13.70
CA THR A 372 16.78 -14.62 12.39
C THR A 372 16.06 -13.29 12.58
N THR A 373 16.58 -12.21 11.99
CA THR A 373 15.88 -10.91 11.99
C THR A 373 14.88 -10.82 10.84
N ALA A 374 13.84 -10.01 11.01
CA ALA A 374 12.76 -9.82 10.04
C ALA A 374 13.25 -9.41 8.64
N GLU A 375 14.36 -8.68 8.56
CA GLU A 375 14.97 -8.21 7.31
C GLU A 375 15.55 -9.37 6.48
N SER A 376 15.93 -10.48 7.12
CA SER A 376 16.47 -11.65 6.44
C SER A 376 15.39 -12.54 5.82
N ILE A 377 14.11 -12.33 6.15
CA ILE A 377 12.99 -13.11 5.63
C ILE A 377 12.55 -12.55 4.28
N PRO A 378 12.60 -13.34 3.18
CA PRO A 378 12.16 -12.87 1.87
C PRO A 378 10.68 -12.45 1.86
N GLN A 379 10.37 -11.34 1.20
CA GLN A 379 8.99 -10.93 0.93
C GLN A 379 8.27 -12.04 0.14
N GLY A 380 7.05 -12.39 0.54
CA GLY A 380 6.28 -13.47 -0.07
C GLY A 380 6.47 -14.83 0.60
N SER A 381 7.35 -14.95 1.60
CA SER A 381 7.55 -16.21 2.34
C SER A 381 6.24 -16.72 2.93
N ALA A 382 5.97 -18.01 2.74
CA ALA A 382 4.72 -18.62 3.16
C ALA A 382 4.67 -18.81 4.69
N ILE A 383 3.53 -18.45 5.30
CA ILE A 383 3.25 -18.71 6.71
C ILE A 383 2.38 -19.97 6.79
N VAL A 384 2.78 -20.93 7.61
CA VAL A 384 2.06 -22.19 7.82
C VAL A 384 1.95 -22.52 9.31
N LYS A 385 1.02 -23.41 9.66
CA LYS A 385 0.95 -23.99 11.00
C LYS A 385 2.23 -24.78 11.31
N ALA A 386 2.79 -24.58 12.50
CA ALA A 386 3.96 -25.32 12.97
C ALA A 386 3.69 -26.84 12.96
N GLY A 387 4.69 -27.64 12.57
CA GLY A 387 4.56 -29.10 12.45
C GLY A 387 3.72 -29.61 11.25
N ALA A 388 3.12 -28.72 10.46
CA ALA A 388 2.33 -29.14 9.30
C ALA A 388 3.22 -29.59 8.12
N ARG A 389 3.25 -30.90 7.85
CA ARG A 389 3.96 -31.48 6.69
C ARG A 389 3.35 -31.05 5.35
N LYS A 390 2.04 -30.86 5.29
CA LYS A 390 1.28 -30.44 4.10
C LYS A 390 0.04 -29.67 4.57
N GLY A 391 -0.22 -28.51 3.99
CA GLY A 391 -1.33 -27.67 4.43
C GLY A 391 -1.46 -26.40 3.60
N ARG A 392 -2.68 -25.86 3.58
CA ARG A 392 -2.99 -24.60 2.91
C ARG A 392 -2.42 -23.45 3.73
N GLY A 393 -1.62 -22.58 3.12
CA GLY A 393 -0.90 -21.50 3.82
C GLY A 393 -1.81 -20.57 4.61
N ALA A 394 -1.44 -20.29 5.87
CA ALA A 394 -2.16 -19.44 6.81
C ALA A 394 -2.00 -17.95 6.47
N GLY A 395 -0.88 -17.58 5.86
CA GLY A 395 -0.61 -16.22 5.43
C GLY A 395 0.65 -16.12 4.57
N THR A 396 1.05 -14.88 4.30
CA THR A 396 2.23 -14.54 3.52
C THR A 396 2.96 -13.38 4.19
N TRP A 397 4.25 -13.55 4.46
CA TRP A 397 5.11 -12.50 4.99
C TRP A 397 5.29 -11.37 3.98
N LEU A 398 5.23 -10.12 4.42
CA LEU A 398 5.38 -8.95 3.55
C LEU A 398 6.73 -8.27 3.78
N ARG A 399 6.93 -7.69 4.97
CA ARG A 399 8.16 -7.00 5.35
C ARG A 399 8.21 -6.82 6.86
N GLY A 400 9.40 -6.69 7.43
CA GLY A 400 9.56 -6.35 8.84
C GLY A 400 10.92 -5.70 9.13
N VAL A 401 11.13 -5.38 10.40
CA VAL A 401 12.34 -4.80 10.98
C VAL A 401 12.55 -5.43 12.36
N GLY A 402 13.76 -5.90 12.67
CA GLY A 402 14.07 -6.58 13.93
C GLY A 402 13.18 -7.80 14.17
N ASN A 403 12.34 -7.77 15.20
CA ASN A 403 11.41 -8.86 15.53
C ASN A 403 9.95 -8.60 15.11
N VAL A 404 9.65 -7.46 14.47
CA VAL A 404 8.26 -7.10 14.11
C VAL A 404 8.11 -6.88 12.61
N GLY A 405 6.89 -7.01 12.09
CA GLY A 405 6.60 -6.71 10.71
C GLY A 405 5.14 -6.89 10.36
N LEU A 406 4.83 -6.90 9.07
CA LEU A 406 3.50 -7.09 8.53
C LEU A 406 3.42 -8.38 7.72
N ALA A 407 2.28 -9.04 7.80
CA ALA A 407 1.95 -10.19 6.98
C ALA A 407 0.50 -10.15 6.51
N LEU A 408 0.22 -10.70 5.33
CA LEU A 408 -1.13 -10.95 4.87
C LEU A 408 -1.65 -12.24 5.54
N CYS A 409 -2.47 -12.07 6.57
CA CYS A 409 -2.92 -13.16 7.44
C CYS A 409 -4.36 -13.55 7.14
N ARG A 410 -4.67 -14.85 7.21
CA ARG A 410 -6.07 -15.31 7.26
C ARG A 410 -6.62 -15.09 8.66
N LEU A 411 -7.68 -14.30 8.75
CA LEU A 411 -8.27 -13.87 10.02
C LEU A 411 -8.68 -15.06 10.88
N GLN A 412 -9.63 -15.88 10.43
CA GLN A 412 -10.13 -17.05 11.19
C GLN A 412 -9.11 -18.13 11.53
N VAL A 413 -7.92 -18.10 10.92
CA VAL A 413 -6.87 -19.11 11.16
C VAL A 413 -5.86 -18.59 12.17
N MET A 414 -5.40 -17.36 11.99
CA MET A 414 -4.32 -16.78 12.77
C MET A 414 -4.81 -15.91 13.93
N THR A 415 -6.10 -15.56 13.96
CA THR A 415 -6.69 -14.68 14.96
C THR A 415 -8.09 -15.15 15.36
N ASP A 416 -8.54 -14.68 16.51
CA ASP A 416 -9.88 -14.83 17.08
C ASP A 416 -10.94 -13.92 16.39
N VAL A 417 -10.66 -13.39 15.20
CA VAL A 417 -11.60 -12.50 14.50
C VAL A 417 -12.66 -13.33 13.81
N GLU A 418 -13.91 -13.10 14.21
CA GLU A 418 -15.08 -13.73 13.60
C GLU A 418 -15.49 -13.01 12.31
N LEU A 419 -15.91 -13.78 11.31
CA LEU A 419 -16.35 -13.24 10.01
C LEU A 419 -17.87 -13.40 9.83
N PRO A 420 -18.57 -12.42 9.25
CA PRO A 420 -20.02 -12.49 9.07
C PRO A 420 -20.46 -13.65 8.19
N GLY A 421 -21.58 -14.29 8.57
CA GLY A 421 -22.28 -15.28 7.73
C GLY A 421 -21.69 -16.69 7.73
N GLU A 422 -20.67 -16.96 8.55
CA GLU A 422 -20.12 -18.31 8.75
C GLU A 422 -20.36 -18.77 10.19
N ALA A 423 -21.44 -19.52 10.41
CA ALA A 423 -21.57 -20.32 11.62
C ALA A 423 -20.48 -21.39 11.61
N ALA A 424 -19.45 -21.26 12.46
CA ALA A 424 -18.57 -22.27 13.06
C ALA A 424 -18.19 -23.56 12.28
N ALA A 425 -18.33 -23.60 10.95
CA ALA A 425 -18.19 -24.79 10.14
C ALA A 425 -17.19 -24.55 9.02
N GLY A 426 -15.90 -24.59 9.37
CA GLY A 426 -14.80 -25.07 8.51
C GLY A 426 -14.80 -24.70 7.03
N GLY A 427 -15.28 -23.51 6.65
CA GLY A 427 -15.46 -23.03 5.28
C GLY A 427 -14.13 -22.68 4.62
N GLY A 428 -13.25 -23.67 4.48
CA GLY A 428 -11.92 -23.47 3.91
C GLY A 428 -10.94 -24.62 4.11
N GLY A 429 -11.31 -25.67 4.86
CA GLY A 429 -10.45 -26.82 5.15
C GLY A 429 -9.30 -26.55 6.14
N LEU A 430 -9.30 -25.41 6.82
CA LEU A 430 -8.48 -25.18 8.01
C LEU A 430 -9.38 -25.19 9.25
N ALA A 431 -8.87 -25.76 10.33
CA ALA A 431 -9.51 -25.69 11.64
C ALA A 431 -9.72 -24.22 12.05
N PRO A 432 -10.79 -23.91 12.80
CA PRO A 432 -10.99 -22.59 13.39
C PRO A 432 -9.79 -22.20 14.27
N PHE A 433 -9.68 -20.90 14.56
CA PHE A 433 -8.65 -20.35 15.42
C PHE A 433 -8.54 -21.13 16.74
N ASP A 434 -7.30 -21.47 17.09
CA ASP A 434 -6.93 -22.13 18.33
C ASP A 434 -5.72 -21.38 18.89
N PRO A 435 -5.82 -20.78 20.09
CA PRO A 435 -4.73 -20.00 20.69
C PRO A 435 -3.46 -20.83 20.95
N ALA A 436 -3.55 -22.15 21.03
CA ALA A 436 -2.39 -23.04 21.16
C ALA A 436 -1.71 -23.33 19.81
N THR A 437 -2.31 -22.95 18.69
CA THR A 437 -1.73 -23.17 17.37
C THR A 437 -0.62 -22.15 17.09
N GLU A 438 0.60 -22.66 16.91
CA GLU A 438 1.75 -21.86 16.50
C GLU A 438 1.89 -21.83 14.97
N PHE A 439 2.52 -20.76 14.47
CA PHE A 439 2.81 -20.58 13.05
C PHE A 439 4.30 -20.35 12.85
N VAL A 440 4.80 -20.78 11.68
CA VAL A 440 6.18 -20.58 11.25
C VAL A 440 6.21 -19.95 9.86
N VAL A 441 7.21 -19.11 9.64
CA VAL A 441 7.59 -18.65 8.30
C VAL A 441 8.56 -19.67 7.71
N LYS A 442 8.26 -20.19 6.52
CA LYS A 442 9.19 -21.05 5.79
C LYS A 442 10.21 -20.21 5.05
N LEU A 443 11.48 -20.35 5.42
CA LEU A 443 12.59 -19.76 4.66
C LEU A 443 12.95 -20.73 3.52
N GLU A 444 13.13 -20.21 2.32
CA GLU A 444 13.62 -21.01 1.19
C GLU A 444 15.13 -21.25 1.37
N GLU A 445 15.60 -22.50 1.25
CA GLU A 445 17.02 -22.81 1.25
C GLU A 445 17.60 -22.55 -0.15
N ASP A 446 18.61 -21.69 -0.24
CA ASP A 446 19.44 -21.57 -1.45
C ASP A 446 20.13 -22.91 -1.73
N GLY A 447 19.70 -23.65 -2.76
CA GLY A 447 20.50 -24.73 -3.34
C GLY A 447 19.96 -26.17 -3.33
N GLY A 448 18.67 -26.42 -3.12
CA GLY A 448 18.03 -27.70 -3.50
C GLY A 448 18.47 -28.96 -2.71
N VAL A 449 19.28 -28.82 -1.67
CA VAL A 449 19.53 -29.88 -0.69
C VAL A 449 18.43 -29.75 0.37
N GLN A 450 17.61 -30.79 0.56
CA GLN A 450 16.60 -30.82 1.63
C GLN A 450 17.30 -30.91 2.99
N GLY A 451 17.70 -29.75 3.52
CA GLY A 451 18.05 -29.58 4.93
C GLY A 451 16.81 -29.26 5.75
N ALA A 452 16.92 -29.33 7.07
CA ALA A 452 15.89 -28.83 7.96
C ALA A 452 15.84 -27.30 7.81
N GLY A 453 15.05 -26.82 6.84
CA GLY A 453 14.93 -25.40 6.51
C GLY A 453 14.74 -24.57 7.78
N SER A 454 15.61 -23.58 7.96
CA SER A 454 15.54 -22.65 9.09
C SER A 454 14.13 -22.07 9.15
N GLN A 455 13.44 -22.27 10.27
CA GLN A 455 12.09 -21.77 10.51
C GLN A 455 12.15 -20.78 11.65
N VAL A 456 11.37 -19.71 11.54
CA VAL A 456 11.15 -18.74 12.61
C VAL A 456 9.67 -18.75 12.97
N LYS A 457 9.34 -18.80 14.26
CA LYS A 457 7.95 -18.75 14.70
C LYS A 457 7.43 -17.32 14.55
N ILE A 458 6.13 -17.22 14.27
CA ILE A 458 5.46 -15.94 14.01
C ILE A 458 4.09 -15.94 14.68
N LYS A 459 3.73 -14.81 15.28
CA LYS A 459 2.39 -14.58 15.85
C LYS A 459 1.80 -13.30 15.29
N ALA A 460 0.57 -13.37 14.78
CA ALA A 460 -0.17 -12.21 14.31
C ALA A 460 -0.97 -11.57 15.45
N PHE A 461 -1.11 -10.26 15.41
CA PHE A 461 -1.88 -9.47 16.37
C PHE A 461 -2.94 -8.65 15.64
N VAL A 462 -4.07 -8.42 16.32
CA VAL A 462 -5.14 -7.54 15.84
C VAL A 462 -5.15 -6.30 16.72
N PRO A 463 -4.66 -5.15 16.23
CA PRO A 463 -4.69 -3.90 16.99
C PRO A 463 -6.12 -3.55 17.46
N PRO A 464 -6.30 -2.95 18.64
CA PRO A 464 -7.62 -2.62 19.17
C PRO A 464 -8.47 -1.79 18.20
N TRP A 465 -7.87 -0.78 17.56
CA TRP A 465 -8.55 0.07 16.58
C TRP A 465 -9.04 -0.73 15.36
N LEU A 466 -8.27 -1.73 14.93
CA LEU A 466 -8.60 -2.54 13.77
C LEU A 466 -9.76 -3.47 14.10
N ARG A 467 -9.74 -4.09 15.29
CA ARG A 467 -10.84 -4.91 15.80
C ARG A 467 -12.13 -4.09 15.89
N GLN A 468 -12.08 -2.94 16.54
CA GLN A 468 -13.23 -2.06 16.66
C GLN A 468 -13.85 -1.73 15.29
N ARG A 469 -13.03 -1.28 14.33
CA ARG A 469 -13.53 -0.93 12.98
C ARG A 469 -14.02 -2.15 12.19
N LEU A 470 -13.47 -3.35 12.43
CA LEU A 470 -13.98 -4.59 11.87
C LEU A 470 -15.36 -4.92 12.41
N ASP A 471 -15.55 -4.82 13.73
CA ASP A 471 -16.83 -5.10 14.40
C ASP A 471 -17.91 -4.13 13.94
N GLU A 472 -17.60 -2.83 13.86
CA GLU A 472 -18.48 -1.80 13.29
C GLU A 472 -18.83 -2.08 11.81
N ALA A 473 -17.83 -2.47 11.02
CA ALA A 473 -18.04 -2.80 9.60
C ALA A 473 -18.87 -4.07 9.41
N ASN A 474 -18.80 -5.02 10.34
CA ASN A 474 -19.60 -6.24 10.35
C ASN A 474 -21.03 -5.97 10.83
N ALA A 475 -21.19 -5.14 11.86
CA ALA A 475 -22.49 -4.72 12.37
C ALA A 475 -23.31 -3.97 11.31
N SER A 476 -22.68 -3.08 10.52
CA SER A 476 -23.36 -2.35 9.43
C SER A 476 -23.82 -3.21 8.24
N LYS A 477 -23.46 -4.51 8.19
CA LYS A 477 -23.96 -5.45 7.17
C LYS A 477 -25.25 -6.16 7.59
N HIS A 478 -25.59 -6.12 8.87
CA HIS A 478 -26.84 -6.63 9.43
C HIS A 478 -27.85 -5.48 9.56
#